data_AF-A0A8J1VUP7-F1
#
_entry.id   AF-A0A8J1VUP7-F1
#
_cell.length_a   1.000
_cell.length_b   1.000
_cell.length_c   1.000
_cell.angle_alpha   90.00
_cell.angle_beta   90.00
_cell.angle_gamma   90.00
#
_symmetry.space_group_name_H-M   'P 1'
#
loop_
_entity.id
_entity.type
_entity.pdbx_description
1 polymer ?
#
loop_
_entity_poly.entity_id
_entity_poly.type
_entity_poly.pdbx_seq_one_letter_code
_entity_poly.pdbx_strand_id
1 'polypeptide(L)'
;MDQLFPGEPSASSSEEFIEHIDILSLSPSLLSPEFLHTKLLPLSDIETLTTCSNLINAGKIEDVQLARYTIEFGLARVDKALQQIEAKIRDVLGTSQGDWDQVDHEDIRAAVATVVSNNEGNMTLLEGGRILHDARRRIDTFEVFFPPDSAPGRANAGISRSGEANPSGDGAIIIDDPWAEADGDDASVDEPILDDPWEAADSESNLTRSAKADQNTNTIHPPSIDEISEPPIALSTFLTLPLPISALSLAAAASVSALRVVCERHVAETFPYRFHLLDALPLWVPPVDLQSANLLPQIGVDGKEKPWPWLYTAESKTIFDVLPQEYRSPAASFPATEADLVTSDSLSSWYERRILSLDSLGFLDLQIAWVQFGTSHGVIGLDALGEDLSLFSRLIYDAKLTSSQEAQWSVASWRTASEEEKVKAYLSNTTTESVVSDIKRLVLPHLHVIESRAERAGKAEPHLADRLLHNAILGLPLRLVLPVFEASKATLLATNRLLRNDINVARLALACLYGSDQRDDWATMSAIFECLPVWDVSGGDLEADKEATSMTLDSIATFVRPTKAGLKPPTAHD
;
A
#
# COMPACT_ATOMS: atom_id res chain seq x y z
N MET A 1 57.63 -67.53 -31.07
CA MET A 1 56.72 -66.46 -30.64
C MET A 1 56.54 -66.63 -29.13
N ASP A 2 57.35 -65.86 -28.41
CA ASP A 2 57.18 -65.28 -27.07
C ASP A 2 56.77 -66.26 -25.93
N GLN A 3 57.70 -66.79 -25.11
CA GLN A 3 58.44 -66.16 -23.99
C GLN A 3 57.48 -65.57 -22.93
N LEU A 4 57.22 -66.24 -21.79
CA LEU A 4 58.01 -66.35 -20.53
C LEU A 4 57.24 -65.62 -19.40
N PHE A 5 56.63 -66.39 -18.50
CA PHE A 5 56.55 -66.02 -17.06
C PHE A 5 57.96 -66.17 -16.47
N PRO A 6 58.40 -65.42 -15.43
CA PRO A 6 57.64 -65.21 -14.18
C PRO A 6 57.91 -63.89 -13.42
N GLY A 7 57.18 -63.68 -12.30
CA GLY A 7 57.66 -62.90 -11.16
C GLY A 7 56.69 -61.83 -10.64
N GLU A 8 56.07 -62.08 -9.48
CA GLU A 8 55.70 -60.97 -8.58
C GLU A 8 56.97 -60.27 -8.08
N PRO A 9 56.89 -58.95 -7.78
CA PRO A 9 57.07 -58.59 -6.37
C PRO A 9 56.26 -57.37 -5.88
N SER A 10 55.88 -57.46 -4.60
CA SER A 10 55.91 -56.44 -3.53
C SER A 10 55.50 -54.98 -3.77
N ALA A 11 54.60 -54.55 -2.88
CA ALA A 11 54.42 -53.21 -2.31
C ALA A 11 55.57 -52.20 -2.50
N SER A 12 55.23 -51.03 -3.06
CA SER A 12 55.86 -49.77 -2.70
C SER A 12 54.91 -48.59 -2.93
N SER A 13 54.82 -47.74 -1.91
CA SER A 13 54.39 -46.34 -1.93
C SER A 13 52.99 -46.03 -2.46
N SER A 14 52.03 -46.14 -1.54
CA SER A 14 51.01 -45.12 -1.31
C SER A 14 51.66 -43.74 -1.18
N GLU A 15 51.95 -43.10 -2.30
CA GLU A 15 52.01 -41.64 -2.36
C GLU A 15 50.61 -41.19 -2.79
N GLU A 16 49.86 -40.68 -1.80
CA GLU A 16 48.66 -39.91 -2.01
C GLU A 16 48.98 -38.74 -2.94
N PHE A 17 48.80 -38.94 -4.24
CA PHE A 17 48.55 -37.84 -5.15
C PHE A 17 47.26 -37.19 -4.67
N ILE A 18 47.39 -36.15 -3.86
CA ILE A 18 46.33 -35.18 -3.62
C ILE A 18 46.04 -34.55 -4.97
N GLU A 19 45.13 -35.14 -5.74
CA GLU A 19 44.49 -34.42 -6.83
C GLU A 19 43.88 -33.17 -6.20
N HIS A 20 44.42 -32.01 -6.60
CA HIS A 20 43.80 -30.72 -6.40
C HIS A 20 42.48 -30.73 -7.16
N ILE A 21 41.46 -31.36 -6.58
CA ILE A 21 40.08 -31.17 -7.00
C ILE A 21 39.81 -29.70 -6.75
N ASP A 22 39.70 -28.94 -7.84
CA ASP A 22 39.30 -27.54 -7.79
C ASP A 22 37.92 -27.50 -7.12
N ILE A 23 37.87 -26.99 -5.88
CA ILE A 23 36.67 -26.96 -5.05
C ILE A 23 35.56 -26.18 -5.79
N LEU A 24 35.96 -25.24 -6.66
CA LEU A 24 35.07 -24.45 -7.50
C LEU A 24 34.43 -25.25 -8.63
N SER A 25 34.93 -26.46 -8.96
CA SER A 25 34.37 -27.34 -10.00
C SER A 25 33.38 -28.38 -9.44
N LEU A 26 33.32 -28.56 -8.13
CA LEU A 26 32.45 -29.56 -7.48
C LEU A 26 30.96 -29.20 -7.59
N SER A 27 30.13 -30.25 -7.53
CA SER A 27 28.67 -30.13 -7.45
C SER A 27 28.24 -29.70 -6.05
N PRO A 28 27.18 -28.86 -5.92
CA PRO A 28 26.76 -28.29 -4.64
C PRO A 28 26.32 -29.35 -3.61
N SER A 29 25.85 -30.51 -4.05
CA SER A 29 25.43 -31.63 -3.20
C SER A 29 26.56 -32.35 -2.44
N LEU A 30 27.82 -32.12 -2.83
CA LEU A 30 29.00 -32.76 -2.21
C LEU A 30 29.70 -31.84 -1.21
N LEU A 31 29.23 -30.59 -1.06
CA LEU A 31 29.82 -29.64 -0.14
C LEU A 31 29.26 -29.86 1.26
N SER A 32 30.10 -30.30 2.19
CA SER A 32 29.79 -30.37 3.62
C SER A 32 30.80 -29.53 4.42
N PRO A 33 30.45 -29.07 5.64
CA PRO A 33 31.37 -28.32 6.49
C PRO A 33 32.67 -29.09 6.77
N GLU A 34 32.58 -30.41 7.00
CA GLU A 34 33.74 -31.27 7.23
C GLU A 34 34.62 -31.42 5.99
N PHE A 35 34.01 -31.53 4.81
CA PHE A 35 34.74 -31.57 3.53
C PHE A 35 35.47 -30.24 3.27
N LEU A 36 34.82 -29.11 3.50
CA LEU A 36 35.45 -27.80 3.39
C LEU A 36 36.59 -27.62 4.41
N HIS A 37 36.39 -28.05 5.66
CA HIS A 37 37.45 -27.98 6.68
C HIS A 37 38.71 -28.74 6.24
N THR A 38 38.57 -29.99 5.80
CA THR A 38 39.71 -30.83 5.39
C THR A 38 40.45 -30.29 4.17
N LYS A 39 39.74 -29.63 3.25
CA LYS A 39 40.32 -29.08 2.02
C LYS A 39 40.88 -27.67 2.16
N LEU A 40 40.33 -26.85 3.04
CA LEU A 40 40.80 -25.48 3.27
C LEU A 40 41.94 -25.41 4.30
N LEU A 41 42.06 -26.37 5.22
CA LEU A 41 43.13 -26.41 6.21
C LEU A 41 44.56 -26.38 5.63
N PRO A 42 44.91 -27.11 4.55
CA PRO A 42 46.27 -27.11 4.00
C PRO A 42 46.62 -25.86 3.18
N LEU A 43 45.65 -24.99 2.85
CA LEU A 43 45.88 -23.82 2.00
C LEU A 43 46.54 -22.68 2.80
N SER A 44 47.24 -21.78 2.09
CA SER A 44 47.71 -20.53 2.68
C SER A 44 46.54 -19.60 3.03
N ASP A 45 46.77 -18.58 3.88
CA ASP A 45 45.70 -17.69 4.33
C ASP A 45 45.07 -16.91 3.17
N ILE A 46 45.90 -16.48 2.20
CA ILE A 46 45.43 -15.76 1.00
C ILE A 46 44.64 -16.72 0.09
N GLU A 47 45.13 -17.92 -0.15
CA GLU A 47 44.42 -18.93 -0.97
C GLU A 47 43.10 -19.37 -0.33
N THR A 48 43.08 -19.49 1.00
CA THR A 48 41.85 -19.81 1.75
C THR A 48 40.82 -18.71 1.55
N LEU A 49 41.23 -17.45 1.69
CA LEU A 49 40.35 -16.29 1.52
C LEU A 49 39.80 -16.18 0.10
N THR A 50 40.66 -16.32 -0.92
CA THR A 50 40.23 -16.26 -2.32
C THR A 50 39.30 -17.42 -2.66
N THR A 51 39.59 -18.62 -2.16
CA THR A 51 38.72 -19.79 -2.37
C THR A 51 37.36 -19.60 -1.71
N CYS A 52 37.31 -19.13 -0.45
CA CYS A 52 36.04 -18.85 0.23
C CYS A 52 35.24 -17.76 -0.47
N SER A 53 35.89 -16.67 -0.90
CA SER A 53 35.25 -15.58 -1.64
C SER A 53 34.69 -16.04 -2.98
N ASN A 54 35.45 -16.87 -3.71
CA ASN A 54 35.02 -17.45 -4.98
C ASN A 54 33.88 -18.45 -4.81
N LEU A 55 33.84 -19.21 -3.71
CA LEU A 55 32.74 -20.13 -3.41
C LEU A 55 31.42 -19.40 -3.17
N ILE A 56 31.45 -18.28 -2.44
CA ILE A 56 30.28 -17.42 -2.22
C ILE A 56 29.84 -16.77 -3.54
N ASN A 57 30.78 -16.19 -4.30
CA ASN A 57 30.48 -15.54 -5.57
C ASN A 57 30.00 -16.51 -6.67
N ALA A 58 30.42 -17.77 -6.62
CA ALA A 58 29.95 -18.80 -7.55
C ALA A 58 28.47 -19.16 -7.34
N GLY A 59 27.84 -18.71 -6.23
CA GLY A 59 26.42 -18.93 -5.95
C GLY A 59 26.05 -20.40 -5.74
N LYS A 60 27.03 -21.26 -5.45
CA LYS A 60 26.83 -22.71 -5.31
C LYS A 60 26.32 -23.13 -3.93
N ILE A 61 26.35 -22.22 -2.95
CA ILE A 61 25.97 -22.52 -1.57
C ILE A 61 24.55 -22.00 -1.33
N GLU A 62 23.61 -22.93 -1.15
CA GLU A 62 22.21 -22.63 -0.84
C GLU A 62 21.88 -22.88 0.64
N ASP A 63 22.67 -23.71 1.33
CA ASP A 63 22.53 -23.94 2.77
C ASP A 63 23.14 -22.79 3.59
N VAL A 64 22.31 -22.18 4.43
CA VAL A 64 22.66 -21.09 5.34
C VAL A 64 23.79 -21.48 6.29
N GLN A 65 23.78 -22.70 6.83
CA GLN A 65 24.79 -23.15 7.80
C GLN A 65 26.14 -23.37 7.12
N LEU A 66 26.14 -23.96 5.93
CA LEU A 66 27.35 -24.13 5.13
C LEU A 66 27.94 -22.78 4.70
N ALA A 67 27.10 -21.83 4.30
CA ALA A 67 27.53 -20.48 3.93
C ALA A 67 28.15 -19.76 5.14
N ARG A 68 27.48 -19.81 6.30
CA ARG A 68 27.96 -19.24 7.56
C ARG A 68 29.32 -19.82 7.95
N TYR A 69 29.47 -21.15 7.92
CA TYR A 69 30.73 -21.82 8.21
C TYR A 69 31.87 -21.38 7.28
N THR A 70 31.60 -21.31 5.97
CA THR A 70 32.61 -20.91 4.96
C THR A 70 33.10 -19.49 5.19
N ILE A 71 32.18 -18.57 5.51
CA ILE A 71 32.49 -17.16 5.78
C ILE A 71 33.25 -17.00 7.10
N GLU A 72 32.80 -17.64 8.18
CA GLU A 72 33.47 -17.56 9.49
C GLU A 72 34.88 -18.15 9.43
N PHE A 73 35.06 -19.29 8.75
CA PHE A 73 36.36 -19.93 8.60
C PHE A 73 37.33 -19.03 7.82
N GLY A 74 36.87 -18.45 6.70
CA GLY A 74 37.67 -17.53 5.89
C GLY A 74 38.08 -16.28 6.68
N LEU A 75 37.13 -15.62 7.37
CA LEU A 75 37.40 -14.42 8.17
C LEU A 75 38.32 -14.72 9.36
N ALA A 76 38.11 -15.82 10.09
CA ALA A 76 38.94 -16.18 11.24
C ALA A 76 40.41 -16.43 10.86
N ARG A 77 40.67 -16.97 9.66
CA ARG A 77 42.01 -17.17 9.12
C ARG A 77 42.76 -15.85 8.86
N VAL A 78 42.05 -14.84 8.36
CA VAL A 78 42.68 -13.56 7.94
C VAL A 78 42.51 -12.42 8.93
N ASP A 79 41.76 -12.60 10.02
CA ASP A 79 41.44 -11.57 11.02
C ASP A 79 42.69 -10.80 11.51
N LYS A 80 43.75 -11.52 11.90
CA LYS A 80 45.01 -10.89 12.34
C LYS A 80 45.68 -10.06 11.24
N ALA A 81 45.62 -10.52 9.99
CA ALA A 81 46.20 -9.79 8.86
C ALA A 81 45.37 -8.54 8.54
N LEU A 82 44.04 -8.63 8.60
CA LEU A 82 43.14 -7.49 8.42
C LEU A 82 43.33 -6.43 9.52
N GLN A 83 43.44 -6.85 10.79
CA GLN A 83 43.73 -5.93 11.90
C GLN A 83 45.09 -5.22 11.74
N GLN A 84 46.10 -5.90 11.20
CA GLN A 84 47.39 -5.27 10.89
C GLN A 84 47.30 -4.27 9.74
N ILE A 85 46.49 -4.55 8.73
CA ILE A 85 46.23 -3.61 7.62
C ILE A 85 45.47 -2.39 8.14
N GLU A 86 44.42 -2.59 8.94
CA GLU A 86 43.66 -1.53 9.58
C GLU A 86 44.56 -0.63 10.44
N ALA A 87 45.43 -1.23 11.26
CA ALA A 87 46.39 -0.49 12.09
C ALA A 87 47.37 0.34 11.25
N LYS A 88 47.84 -0.17 10.11
CA LYS A 88 48.70 0.60 9.18
C LYS A 88 47.96 1.76 8.56
N ILE A 89 46.68 1.58 8.17
CA ILE A 89 45.86 2.65 7.61
C ILE A 89 45.66 3.75 8.66
N ARG A 90 45.38 3.37 9.91
CA ARG A 90 45.28 4.31 11.04
C ARG A 90 46.59 5.04 11.35
N ASP A 91 47.73 4.37 11.25
CA ASP A 91 49.06 4.97 11.42
C ASP A 91 49.32 6.05 10.35
N VAL A 92 48.96 5.78 9.09
CA VAL A 92 49.06 6.76 8.00
C VAL A 92 48.13 7.96 8.22
N LEU A 93 46.93 7.73 8.77
CA LEU A 93 45.95 8.78 9.10
C LEU A 93 46.30 9.55 10.39
N GLY A 94 47.29 9.11 11.16
CA GLY A 94 47.65 9.72 12.45
C GLY A 94 46.57 9.58 13.53
N THR A 95 45.60 8.68 13.35
CA THR A 95 44.44 8.49 14.24
C THR A 95 44.46 7.08 14.83
N SER A 96 44.98 6.93 16.05
CA SER A 96 45.10 5.61 16.69
C SER A 96 43.80 5.08 17.30
N GLN A 97 42.75 5.91 17.47
CA GLN A 97 41.60 5.55 18.30
C GLN A 97 40.26 6.26 17.96
N GLY A 98 40.14 6.88 16.78
CA GLY A 98 38.92 7.58 16.35
C GLY A 98 37.90 6.66 15.67
N ASP A 99 36.63 7.02 15.77
CA ASP A 99 35.55 6.40 14.98
C ASP A 99 35.74 6.73 13.50
N TRP A 100 35.46 5.77 12.61
CA TRP A 100 35.66 5.95 11.16
C TRP A 100 34.74 7.05 10.59
N ASP A 101 33.69 7.43 11.31
CA ASP A 101 32.78 8.54 10.98
C ASP A 101 33.44 9.93 10.99
N GLN A 102 34.56 10.10 11.67
CA GLN A 102 35.21 11.40 11.85
C GLN A 102 36.32 11.68 10.82
N VAL A 103 36.64 10.70 9.97
CA VAL A 103 37.72 10.78 8.99
C VAL A 103 37.14 11.08 7.61
N ASP A 104 37.75 12.03 6.89
CA ASP A 104 37.32 12.37 5.54
C ASP A 104 37.54 11.19 4.56
N HIS A 105 36.59 10.98 3.65
CA HIS A 105 36.62 9.87 2.69
C HIS A 105 37.83 9.95 1.75
N GLU A 106 38.28 11.16 1.39
CA GLU A 106 39.47 11.36 0.55
C GLU A 106 40.76 10.99 1.29
N ASP A 107 40.84 11.26 2.60
CA ASP A 107 42.00 10.89 3.42
C ASP A 107 42.08 9.37 3.59
N ILE A 108 40.95 8.70 3.83
CA ILE A 108 40.86 7.23 3.88
C ILE A 108 41.32 6.64 2.55
N ARG A 109 40.87 7.21 1.43
CA ARG A 109 41.24 6.75 0.09
C ARG A 109 42.75 6.85 -0.15
N ALA A 110 43.37 7.97 0.22
CA ALA A 110 44.81 8.15 0.11
C ALA A 110 45.57 7.15 1.00
N ALA A 111 45.12 6.96 2.25
CA ALA A 111 45.74 6.02 3.18
C ALA A 111 45.66 4.56 2.69
N VAL A 112 44.50 4.12 2.20
CA VAL A 112 44.35 2.78 1.59
C VAL A 112 45.29 2.60 0.40
N ALA A 113 45.36 3.59 -0.50
CA ALA A 113 46.24 3.52 -1.67
C ALA A 113 47.73 3.39 -1.28
N THR A 114 48.18 4.08 -0.23
CA THR A 114 49.56 3.94 0.26
C THR A 114 49.84 2.57 0.88
N VAL A 115 48.91 2.00 1.65
CA VAL A 115 49.09 0.68 2.27
C VAL A 115 49.02 -0.45 1.25
N VAL A 116 48.19 -0.31 0.21
CA VAL A 116 48.05 -1.28 -0.88
C VAL A 116 49.27 -1.26 -1.82
N SER A 117 49.75 -0.08 -2.20
CA SER A 117 50.93 0.06 -3.09
C SER A 117 52.22 -0.53 -2.51
N ASN A 118 52.30 -0.67 -1.19
CA ASN A 118 53.44 -1.28 -0.51
C ASN A 118 53.44 -2.82 -0.54
N ASN A 119 52.29 -3.47 -0.80
CA ASN A 119 52.18 -4.93 -0.84
C ASN A 119 50.91 -5.36 -1.61
N GLU A 120 51.10 -5.98 -2.79
CA GLU A 120 49.99 -6.49 -3.62
C GLU A 120 49.10 -7.50 -2.86
N GLY A 121 49.66 -8.26 -1.90
CA GLY A 121 48.89 -9.17 -1.05
C GLY A 121 47.91 -8.48 -0.09
N ASN A 122 48.12 -7.20 0.23
CA ASN A 122 47.17 -6.45 1.05
C ASN A 122 45.87 -6.17 0.28
N MET A 123 45.95 -6.00 -1.05
CA MET A 123 44.78 -5.78 -1.89
C MET A 123 43.87 -7.00 -1.89
N THR A 124 44.43 -8.18 -2.12
CA THR A 124 43.66 -9.43 -2.16
C THR A 124 43.05 -9.76 -0.79
N LEU A 125 43.78 -9.46 0.30
CA LEU A 125 43.26 -9.58 1.66
C LEU A 125 42.10 -8.62 1.94
N LEU A 126 42.21 -7.36 1.53
CA LEU A 126 41.15 -6.36 1.70
C LEU A 126 39.91 -6.69 0.86
N GLU A 127 40.10 -7.06 -0.41
CA GLU A 127 38.99 -7.39 -1.33
C GLU A 127 38.26 -8.66 -0.90
N GLY A 128 38.99 -9.75 -0.61
CA GLY A 128 38.39 -10.99 -0.13
C GLY A 128 37.77 -10.84 1.26
N GLY A 129 38.44 -10.12 2.16
CA GLY A 129 37.92 -9.82 3.50
C GLY A 129 36.61 -9.03 3.44
N ARG A 130 36.53 -8.04 2.53
CA ARG A 130 35.31 -7.26 2.29
C ARG A 130 34.18 -8.14 1.76
N ILE A 131 34.44 -9.00 0.76
CA ILE A 131 33.41 -9.89 0.19
C ILE A 131 32.83 -10.78 1.30
N LEU A 132 33.67 -11.40 2.13
CA LEU A 132 33.21 -12.24 3.22
C LEU A 132 32.51 -11.43 4.34
N HIS A 133 32.94 -10.20 4.61
CA HIS A 133 32.28 -9.33 5.59
C HIS A 133 30.88 -8.87 5.11
N ASP A 134 30.74 -8.48 3.85
CA ASP A 134 29.44 -8.17 3.23
C ASP A 134 28.54 -9.41 3.21
N ALA A 135 29.07 -10.56 2.81
CA ALA A 135 28.35 -11.83 2.86
C ALA A 135 27.92 -12.19 4.29
N ARG A 136 28.76 -11.93 5.30
CA ARG A 136 28.39 -12.13 6.71
C ARG A 136 27.19 -11.27 7.11
N ARG A 137 27.26 -9.95 6.87
CA ARG A 137 26.16 -9.02 7.17
C ARG A 137 24.86 -9.49 6.51
N ARG A 138 24.94 -9.95 5.26
CA ARG A 138 23.80 -10.47 4.51
C ARG A 138 23.24 -11.78 5.05
N ILE A 139 24.07 -12.76 5.43
CA ILE A 139 23.56 -13.99 6.07
C ILE A 139 22.84 -13.65 7.37
N ASP A 140 23.42 -12.76 8.19
CA ASP A 140 22.79 -12.33 9.43
C ASP A 140 21.44 -11.63 9.17
N THR A 141 21.30 -10.89 8.07
CA THR A 141 20.02 -10.32 7.61
C THR A 141 19.06 -11.41 7.09
N PHE A 142 19.55 -12.38 6.31
CA PHE A 142 18.75 -13.47 5.73
C PHE A 142 18.11 -14.34 6.80
N GLU A 143 18.85 -14.72 7.84
CA GLU A 143 18.33 -15.51 8.96
C GLU A 143 17.26 -14.78 9.78
N VAL A 144 17.21 -13.45 9.73
CA VAL A 144 16.21 -12.67 10.48
C VAL A 144 14.85 -12.75 9.81
N PHE A 145 14.79 -12.65 8.48
CA PHE A 145 13.52 -12.77 7.75
C PHE A 145 13.22 -14.20 7.30
N PHE A 146 14.21 -15.10 7.34
CA PHE A 146 14.06 -16.52 7.06
C PHE A 146 14.88 -17.35 8.06
N PRO A 147 14.40 -17.49 9.31
CA PRO A 147 15.12 -18.26 10.33
C PRO A 147 15.19 -19.73 9.90
N PRO A 148 16.33 -20.42 10.13
CA PRO A 148 16.42 -21.85 9.84
C PRO A 148 15.34 -22.59 10.65
N ASP A 149 14.62 -23.50 10.00
CA ASP A 149 13.59 -24.34 10.63
C ASP A 149 14.10 -24.85 11.98
N SER A 150 13.62 -24.25 13.06
CA SER A 150 13.94 -24.74 14.38
C SER A 150 13.32 -26.13 14.46
N ALA A 151 14.17 -27.15 14.58
CA ALA A 151 13.75 -28.50 14.93
C ALA A 151 12.66 -28.43 16.02
N PRO A 152 11.58 -29.23 15.93
CA PRO A 152 10.49 -29.17 16.90
C PRO A 152 11.04 -29.65 18.25
N GLY A 153 11.31 -28.71 19.15
CA GLY A 153 11.76 -29.03 20.49
C GLY A 153 12.77 -28.07 21.09
N ARG A 154 12.33 -26.86 21.44
CA ARG A 154 12.88 -26.15 22.62
C ARG A 154 11.84 -25.21 23.20
N ALA A 155 10.96 -25.80 24.00
CA ALA A 155 10.16 -25.07 24.97
C ALA A 155 11.09 -24.37 25.98
N ASN A 156 10.79 -23.09 26.24
CA ASN A 156 11.06 -22.33 27.46
C ASN A 156 12.44 -22.46 28.12
N ALA A 157 13.38 -21.60 27.74
CA ALA A 157 14.41 -21.12 28.65
C ALA A 157 13.96 -19.78 29.26
N GLY A 158 12.97 -19.87 30.16
CA GLY A 158 12.57 -18.78 31.03
C GLY A 158 13.66 -18.48 32.06
N ILE A 159 14.01 -17.21 32.14
CA ILE A 159 14.91 -16.55 33.08
C ILE A 159 14.69 -17.08 34.51
N SER A 160 15.73 -17.70 35.08
CA SER A 160 15.82 -17.96 36.52
C SER A 160 16.26 -16.68 37.24
N ARG A 161 15.33 -16.04 37.96
CA ARG A 161 15.66 -15.13 39.07
C ARG A 161 15.10 -15.73 40.35
N SER A 162 16.02 -15.91 41.31
CA SER A 162 15.82 -16.38 42.67
C SER A 162 14.75 -15.59 43.42
N GLY A 163 13.75 -16.28 43.94
CA GLY A 163 12.80 -15.77 44.92
C GLY A 163 12.90 -16.57 46.22
N GLU A 164 13.18 -15.86 47.31
CA GLU A 164 13.05 -16.34 48.69
C GLU A 164 11.57 -16.51 49.08
N ALA A 165 11.32 -17.56 49.86
CA ALA A 165 10.28 -17.75 50.88
C ALA A 165 8.83 -17.25 50.65
N ASN A 166 7.95 -18.24 50.43
CA ASN A 166 6.51 -18.28 50.73
C ASN A 166 6.15 -17.72 52.14
N PRO A 167 4.91 -17.22 52.40
CA PRO A 167 3.72 -18.10 52.36
C PRO A 167 2.35 -17.50 51.99
N SER A 168 1.57 -18.34 51.31
CA SER A 168 0.11 -18.59 51.41
C SER A 168 -0.88 -17.43 51.51
N GLY A 169 -1.77 -17.32 50.52
CA GLY A 169 -3.01 -16.56 50.59
C GLY A 169 -3.78 -16.66 49.28
N ASP A 170 -4.78 -17.53 49.26
CA ASP A 170 -5.78 -17.66 48.21
C ASP A 170 -6.56 -16.33 48.09
N GLY A 171 -6.63 -15.74 46.91
CA GLY A 171 -7.18 -14.41 46.71
C GLY A 171 -7.43 -14.10 45.24
N ALA A 172 -8.63 -14.45 44.78
CA ALA A 172 -9.16 -14.02 43.49
C ALA A 172 -9.20 -12.48 43.44
N ILE A 173 -8.60 -11.90 42.40
CA ILE A 173 -8.65 -10.46 42.13
C ILE A 173 -10.00 -10.17 41.48
N ILE A 174 -10.89 -9.57 42.27
CA ILE A 174 -12.18 -9.01 41.82
C ILE A 174 -11.86 -7.67 41.14
N ILE A 175 -12.23 -7.54 39.86
CA ILE A 175 -12.21 -6.26 39.14
C ILE A 175 -13.53 -5.57 39.46
N ASP A 176 -13.46 -4.49 40.23
CA ASP A 176 -14.61 -3.65 40.61
C ASP A 176 -15.16 -2.91 39.38
N ASP A 177 -16.41 -3.20 39.00
CA ASP A 177 -17.19 -2.45 38.02
C ASP A 177 -17.74 -1.17 38.68
N PRO A 178 -17.36 0.03 38.22
CA PRO A 178 -17.71 1.30 38.85
C PRO A 178 -19.18 1.74 38.64
N TRP A 179 -20.04 0.90 38.07
CA TRP A 179 -21.45 1.24 37.80
C TRP A 179 -22.49 0.38 38.55
N ALA A 180 -22.05 -0.49 39.45
CA ALA A 180 -22.98 -1.25 40.29
C ALA A 180 -23.47 -0.40 41.47
N GLU A 181 -24.68 0.17 41.37
CA GLU A 181 -25.35 0.76 42.53
C GLU A 181 -25.85 -0.33 43.50
N ALA A 182 -25.62 -0.06 44.78
CA ALA A 182 -26.02 -0.90 45.91
C ALA A 182 -27.46 -0.60 46.33
N ASP A 183 -28.30 -1.63 46.42
CA ASP A 183 -28.92 -2.08 47.69
C ASP A 183 -30.15 -2.97 47.45
N GLY A 184 -30.20 -4.09 48.18
CA GLY A 184 -31.37 -4.45 48.99
C GLY A 184 -32.55 -5.19 48.34
N ASP A 185 -32.55 -6.51 48.55
CA ASP A 185 -33.66 -7.39 48.93
C ASP A 185 -35.00 -7.44 48.14
N ASP A 186 -35.26 -8.66 47.63
CA ASP A 186 -36.54 -9.38 47.52
C ASP A 186 -37.77 -8.65 46.93
N ALA A 187 -38.11 -8.99 45.68
CA ALA A 187 -39.32 -9.74 45.33
C ALA A 187 -39.65 -9.65 43.83
N SER A 188 -39.90 -10.81 43.24
CA SER A 188 -40.51 -11.11 41.92
C SER A 188 -41.32 -9.99 41.24
N VAL A 189 -40.93 -9.61 40.01
CA VAL A 189 -41.85 -9.24 38.91
C VAL A 189 -41.18 -9.58 37.57
N ASP A 190 -41.93 -10.26 36.70
CA ASP A 190 -41.59 -10.65 35.33
C ASP A 190 -41.20 -9.44 34.45
N GLU A 191 -40.07 -9.52 33.75
CA GLU A 191 -39.74 -8.66 32.61
C GLU A 191 -39.80 -9.43 31.27
N PRO A 192 -40.24 -8.78 30.18
CA PRO A 192 -40.60 -9.43 28.93
C PRO A 192 -39.34 -9.83 28.14
N ILE A 193 -39.35 -11.07 27.67
CA ILE A 193 -38.39 -11.62 26.72
C ILE A 193 -38.42 -10.76 25.44
N LEU A 194 -37.33 -10.04 25.19
CA LEU A 194 -37.02 -9.45 23.89
C LEU A 194 -36.46 -10.57 23.01
N ASP A 195 -37.29 -11.05 22.09
CA ASP A 195 -36.92 -12.04 21.07
C ASP A 195 -35.77 -11.50 20.21
N ASP A 196 -34.61 -12.14 20.29
CA ASP A 196 -33.53 -12.00 19.30
C ASP A 196 -33.93 -12.77 18.03
N PRO A 197 -34.18 -12.08 16.90
CA PRO A 197 -34.68 -12.73 15.68
C PRO A 197 -33.64 -13.56 14.93
N TRP A 198 -32.44 -13.77 15.48
CA TRP A 198 -31.36 -14.55 14.85
C TRP A 198 -31.05 -15.89 15.50
N GLU A 199 -31.77 -16.27 16.56
CA GLU A 199 -31.56 -17.55 17.24
C GLU A 199 -32.70 -18.55 16.93
N ALA A 200 -32.72 -19.07 15.70
CA ALA A 200 -33.61 -20.18 15.34
C ALA A 200 -32.95 -21.14 14.33
N ALA A 201 -32.99 -22.43 14.70
CA ALA A 201 -32.50 -23.64 14.01
C ALA A 201 -30.97 -23.83 14.14
N ASP A 202 -30.46 -24.64 15.07
CA ASP A 202 -30.82 -26.04 15.29
C ASP A 202 -30.55 -26.47 16.73
N SER A 203 -31.60 -26.89 17.46
CA SER A 203 -31.47 -27.82 18.59
C SER A 203 -32.82 -28.50 18.86
N GLU A 204 -32.75 -29.84 18.95
CA GLU A 204 -33.71 -30.79 19.51
C GLU A 204 -34.77 -31.42 18.58
N SER A 205 -34.51 -32.68 18.21
CA SER A 205 -35.33 -33.78 18.76
C SER A 205 -34.67 -35.15 18.57
N ASN A 206 -34.23 -35.72 19.70
CA ASN A 206 -33.84 -37.12 19.84
C ASN A 206 -35.09 -37.97 20.05
N LEU A 207 -35.49 -38.81 19.09
CA LEU A 207 -36.32 -40.00 19.34
C LEU A 207 -36.01 -41.17 18.38
N THR A 208 -35.24 -42.13 18.90
CA THR A 208 -35.31 -43.61 18.74
C THR A 208 -35.16 -44.33 17.38
N ARG A 209 -34.18 -45.27 17.40
CA ARG A 209 -34.09 -46.62 16.79
C ARG A 209 -33.56 -46.81 15.35
N SER A 210 -32.30 -47.25 15.34
CA SER A 210 -31.80 -48.53 14.77
C SER A 210 -31.64 -48.69 13.25
N ALA A 211 -30.37 -48.93 12.89
CA ALA A 211 -29.83 -49.79 11.82
C ALA A 211 -29.24 -49.12 10.57
N LYS A 212 -27.90 -49.20 10.53
CA LYS A 212 -27.01 -49.50 9.40
C LYS A 212 -26.86 -48.49 8.24
N ALA A 213 -25.58 -48.13 8.10
CA ALA A 213 -24.79 -48.04 6.87
C ALA A 213 -24.61 -46.66 6.22
N ASP A 214 -23.33 -46.45 5.90
CA ASP A 214 -22.72 -45.55 4.93
C ASP A 214 -22.46 -44.10 5.34
N GLN A 215 -21.28 -43.95 5.95
CA GLN A 215 -20.49 -42.74 6.04
C GLN A 215 -20.19 -42.22 4.62
N ASN A 216 -20.70 -41.05 4.26
CA ASN A 216 -20.00 -40.15 3.34
C ASN A 216 -20.54 -38.71 3.48
N THR A 217 -19.95 -37.93 4.38
CA THR A 217 -20.03 -36.46 4.33
C THR A 217 -18.64 -35.90 4.59
N ASN A 218 -17.98 -35.52 3.50
CA ASN A 218 -16.82 -34.65 3.47
C ASN A 218 -17.09 -33.42 4.35
N THR A 219 -16.47 -33.41 5.52
CA THR A 219 -16.33 -32.21 6.32
C THR A 219 -15.07 -31.54 5.81
N ILE A 220 -15.22 -30.43 5.09
CA ILE A 220 -14.11 -29.58 4.67
C ILE A 220 -13.57 -28.92 5.94
N HIS A 221 -12.56 -29.55 6.54
CA HIS A 221 -11.70 -28.89 7.52
C HIS A 221 -10.91 -27.78 6.79
N PRO A 222 -10.70 -26.61 7.42
CA PRO A 222 -9.69 -25.67 6.95
C PRO A 222 -8.33 -26.38 6.99
N PRO A 223 -7.51 -26.31 5.93
CA PRO A 223 -6.25 -27.01 5.91
C PRO A 223 -5.29 -26.35 6.91
N SER A 224 -5.00 -27.05 8.01
CA SER A 224 -3.74 -26.87 8.73
C SER A 224 -2.65 -27.46 7.85
N ILE A 225 -2.06 -26.62 6.99
CA ILE A 225 -0.81 -26.92 6.31
C ILE A 225 0.23 -26.10 7.06
N ASP A 226 1.16 -26.78 7.72
CA ASP A 226 2.50 -26.24 7.96
C ASP A 226 3.08 -25.96 6.56
N GLU A 227 2.77 -24.79 6.00
CA GLU A 227 3.34 -24.34 4.73
C GLU A 227 4.81 -24.06 5.02
N ILE A 228 5.67 -24.98 4.59
CA ILE A 228 7.10 -24.72 4.40
C ILE A 228 7.16 -23.62 3.34
N SER A 229 7.09 -22.37 3.79
CA SER A 229 7.18 -21.20 2.92
C SER A 229 8.59 -21.20 2.34
N GLU A 230 8.73 -21.36 1.03
CA GLU A 230 10.00 -21.14 0.36
C GLU A 230 10.50 -19.71 0.65
N PRO A 231 11.82 -19.49 0.77
CA PRO A 231 12.34 -18.15 1.02
C PRO A 231 11.99 -17.21 -0.14
N PRO A 232 11.67 -15.93 0.12
CA PRO A 232 11.26 -14.98 -0.93
C PRO A 232 12.38 -14.67 -1.93
N ILE A 233 13.62 -15.02 -1.59
CA ILE A 233 14.80 -14.95 -2.45
C ILE A 233 15.74 -16.11 -2.10
N ALA A 234 16.35 -16.73 -3.10
CA ALA A 234 17.35 -17.75 -2.86
C ALA A 234 18.60 -17.16 -2.16
N LEU A 235 19.17 -17.88 -1.19
CA LEU A 235 20.33 -17.44 -0.42
C LEU A 235 21.50 -17.03 -1.32
N SER A 236 21.84 -17.88 -2.30
CA SER A 236 22.91 -17.63 -3.27
C SER A 236 22.71 -16.32 -4.04
N THR A 237 21.46 -16.02 -4.39
CA THR A 237 21.09 -14.79 -5.10
C THR A 237 21.21 -13.57 -4.18
N PHE A 238 20.76 -13.69 -2.92
CA PHE A 238 20.86 -12.61 -1.93
C PHE A 238 22.32 -12.24 -1.58
N LEU A 239 23.22 -13.24 -1.55
CA LEU A 239 24.63 -13.04 -1.27
C LEU A 239 25.42 -12.43 -2.43
N THR A 240 25.01 -12.70 -3.68
CA THR A 240 25.77 -12.31 -4.88
C THR A 240 25.27 -11.04 -5.54
N LEU A 241 23.96 -10.77 -5.54
CA LEU A 241 23.40 -9.57 -6.17
C LEU A 241 23.66 -8.30 -5.34
N PRO A 242 23.84 -7.12 -5.95
CA PRO A 242 23.85 -5.85 -5.22
C PRO A 242 22.59 -5.69 -4.36
N LEU A 243 22.77 -5.21 -3.12
CA LEU A 243 21.67 -5.07 -2.15
C LEU A 243 20.45 -4.28 -2.66
N PRO A 244 20.62 -3.17 -3.42
CA PRO A 244 19.48 -2.47 -4.01
C PRO A 244 18.67 -3.34 -4.99
N ILE A 245 19.34 -4.25 -5.73
CA ILE A 245 18.67 -5.17 -6.66
C ILE A 245 17.94 -6.26 -5.89
N SER A 246 18.56 -6.82 -4.84
CA SER A 246 17.90 -7.78 -3.94
C SER A 246 16.68 -7.16 -3.24
N ALA A 247 16.77 -5.91 -2.81
CA ALA A 247 15.65 -5.19 -2.23
C ALA A 247 14.54 -4.95 -3.27
N LEU A 248 14.89 -4.62 -4.52
CA LEU A 248 13.92 -4.51 -5.61
C LEU A 248 13.22 -5.84 -5.92
N SER A 249 13.93 -6.98 -5.89
CA SER A 249 13.30 -8.28 -6.14
C SER A 249 12.33 -8.66 -5.01
N LEU A 250 12.70 -8.38 -3.75
CA LEU A 250 11.80 -8.55 -2.60
C LEU A 250 10.57 -7.64 -2.68
N ALA A 251 10.75 -6.39 -3.11
CA ALA A 251 9.66 -5.46 -3.36
C ALA A 251 8.72 -5.98 -4.46
N ALA A 252 9.27 -6.38 -5.62
CA ALA A 252 8.49 -6.93 -6.73
C ALA A 252 7.73 -8.21 -6.35
N ALA A 253 8.28 -9.02 -5.44
CA ALA A 253 7.64 -10.21 -4.88
C ALA A 253 6.62 -9.90 -3.76
N ALA A 254 6.36 -8.63 -3.45
CA ALA A 254 5.51 -8.18 -2.34
C ALA A 254 5.92 -8.74 -0.96
N SER A 255 7.20 -9.08 -0.77
CA SER A 255 7.71 -9.56 0.52
C SER A 255 8.02 -8.37 1.45
N VAL A 256 6.96 -7.75 1.98
CA VAL A 256 7.06 -6.51 2.79
C VAL A 256 7.90 -6.71 4.06
N SER A 257 7.76 -7.85 4.72
CA SER A 257 8.51 -8.18 5.94
C SER A 257 10.01 -8.33 5.68
N ALA A 258 10.40 -9.09 4.65
CA ALA A 258 11.80 -9.25 4.27
C ALA A 258 12.40 -7.93 3.77
N LEU A 259 11.65 -7.17 2.96
CA LEU A 259 12.07 -5.85 2.49
C LEU A 259 12.33 -4.89 3.65
N ARG A 260 11.47 -4.88 4.67
CA ARG A 260 11.68 -4.09 5.90
C ARG A 260 13.00 -4.44 6.55
N VAL A 261 13.25 -5.72 6.80
CA VAL A 261 14.48 -6.19 7.47
C VAL A 261 15.73 -5.78 6.69
N VAL A 262 15.70 -5.90 5.36
CA VAL A 262 16.80 -5.45 4.50
C VAL A 262 16.98 -3.93 4.60
N CYS A 263 15.90 -3.15 4.50
CA CYS A 263 15.96 -1.68 4.58
C CYS A 263 16.42 -1.17 5.96
N GLU A 264 16.08 -1.89 7.03
CA GLU A 264 16.46 -1.57 8.41
C GLU A 264 17.94 -1.85 8.67
N ARG A 265 18.48 -2.96 8.16
CA ARG A 265 19.89 -3.37 8.38
C ARG A 265 20.88 -2.80 7.36
N HIS A 266 20.40 -2.39 6.20
CA HIS A 266 21.23 -1.93 5.07
C HIS A 266 20.83 -0.52 4.61
N VAL A 267 20.43 0.33 5.57
CA VAL A 267 19.86 1.66 5.31
C VAL A 267 20.70 2.52 4.37
N ALA A 268 22.01 2.57 4.59
CA ALA A 268 22.93 3.40 3.80
C ALA A 268 22.96 2.99 2.31
N GLU A 269 22.70 1.71 2.02
CA GLU A 269 22.70 1.16 0.67
C GLU A 269 21.30 1.21 0.03
N THR A 270 20.23 1.13 0.82
CA THR A 270 18.85 1.05 0.32
C THR A 270 18.13 2.40 0.27
N PHE A 271 18.40 3.30 1.22
CA PHE A 271 17.68 4.59 1.35
C PHE A 271 17.78 5.50 0.11
N PRO A 272 18.92 5.60 -0.60
CA PRO A 272 18.99 6.37 -1.85
C PRO A 272 18.06 5.82 -2.95
N TYR A 273 17.56 4.60 -2.82
CA TYR A 273 16.67 3.97 -3.80
C TYR A 273 15.23 3.82 -3.30
N ARG A 274 14.87 4.44 -2.16
CA ARG A 274 13.58 4.25 -1.47
C ARG A 274 12.35 4.39 -2.37
N PHE A 275 12.31 5.39 -3.25
CA PHE A 275 11.18 5.57 -4.17
C PHE A 275 11.15 4.51 -5.28
N HIS A 276 12.31 4.06 -5.77
CA HIS A 276 12.38 2.93 -6.71
C HIS A 276 11.90 1.62 -6.06
N LEU A 277 12.25 1.39 -4.79
CA LEU A 277 11.77 0.25 -4.02
C LEU A 277 10.24 0.29 -3.86
N LEU A 278 9.69 1.45 -3.52
CA LEU A 278 8.25 1.62 -3.36
C LEU A 278 7.50 1.53 -4.69
N ASP A 279 8.08 2.02 -5.79
CA ASP A 279 7.51 1.93 -7.13
C ASP A 279 7.49 0.48 -7.63
N ALA A 280 8.48 -0.34 -7.25
CA ALA A 280 8.56 -1.75 -7.60
C ALA A 280 7.55 -2.65 -6.87
N LEU A 281 6.99 -2.19 -5.73
CA LEU A 281 5.95 -2.94 -5.03
C LEU A 281 4.71 -3.08 -5.92
N PRO A 282 4.12 -4.28 -6.01
CA PRO A 282 2.88 -4.48 -6.75
C PRO A 282 1.78 -3.53 -6.27
N LEU A 283 1.00 -3.06 -7.24
CA LEU A 283 -0.03 -2.06 -7.02
C LEU A 283 -1.17 -2.51 -6.09
N TRP A 284 -1.38 -3.82 -5.92
CA TRP A 284 -2.40 -4.37 -5.02
C TRP A 284 -2.00 -4.35 -3.54
N VAL A 285 -0.73 -4.07 -3.21
CA VAL A 285 -0.26 -4.02 -1.82
C VAL A 285 -0.86 -2.80 -1.12
N PRO A 286 -1.57 -2.97 0.01
CA PRO A 286 -2.25 -1.87 0.68
C PRO A 286 -1.26 -0.99 1.46
N PRO A 287 -1.53 0.32 1.58
CA PRO A 287 -0.64 1.25 2.28
C PRO A 287 -0.48 0.93 3.77
N VAL A 288 -1.47 0.27 4.39
CA VAL A 288 -1.41 -0.15 5.81
C VAL A 288 -0.29 -1.16 6.07
N ASP A 289 -0.04 -2.09 5.15
CA ASP A 289 1.02 -3.09 5.30
C ASP A 289 2.38 -2.41 5.23
N LEU A 290 2.55 -1.49 4.29
CA LEU A 290 3.76 -0.70 4.11
C LEU A 290 4.00 0.27 5.27
N GLN A 291 2.94 0.79 5.88
CA GLN A 291 3.00 1.59 7.09
C GLN A 291 3.46 0.78 8.29
N SER A 292 2.91 -0.42 8.49
CA SER A 292 3.29 -1.31 9.59
C SER A 292 4.79 -1.66 9.53
N ALA A 293 5.34 -1.67 8.31
CA ALA A 293 6.75 -1.82 8.03
C ALA A 293 7.58 -0.52 8.11
N ASN A 294 6.96 0.64 8.33
CA ASN A 294 7.57 1.98 8.31
C ASN A 294 8.32 2.30 7.00
N LEU A 295 7.87 1.75 5.87
CA LEU A 295 8.50 1.97 4.57
C LEU A 295 7.97 3.24 3.87
N LEU A 296 6.73 3.65 4.19
CA LEU A 296 6.10 4.78 3.52
C LEU A 296 6.66 6.14 3.95
N PRO A 297 6.96 7.03 3.00
CA PRO A 297 7.43 8.38 3.26
C PRO A 297 6.32 9.24 3.87
N GLN A 298 6.69 10.09 4.83
CA GLN A 298 5.80 10.99 5.59
C GLN A 298 6.37 12.40 5.59
N ILE A 299 5.55 13.42 5.87
CA ILE A 299 6.05 14.79 6.03
C ILE A 299 6.33 15.11 7.50
N GLY A 300 7.53 15.63 7.75
CA GLY A 300 7.95 16.18 9.03
C GLY A 300 7.44 17.60 9.26
N VAL A 301 7.64 18.11 10.48
CA VAL A 301 7.20 19.45 10.90
C VAL A 301 7.90 20.58 10.11
N ASP A 302 9.04 20.26 9.52
CA ASP A 302 9.87 21.13 8.69
C ASP A 302 9.42 21.19 7.22
N GLY A 303 8.34 20.50 6.86
CA GLY A 303 7.82 20.47 5.47
C GLY A 303 8.66 19.62 4.53
N LYS A 304 9.57 18.80 5.07
CA LYS A 304 10.36 17.82 4.33
C LYS A 304 9.96 16.41 4.69
N GLU A 305 10.38 15.45 3.88
CA GLU A 305 10.23 14.04 4.17
C GLU A 305 10.87 13.70 5.53
N LYS A 306 10.12 13.00 6.37
CA LYS A 306 10.64 12.40 7.60
C LYS A 306 11.49 11.19 7.19
N PRO A 307 12.77 11.13 7.61
CA PRO A 307 13.63 9.98 7.32
C PRO A 307 13.05 8.71 7.93
N TRP A 308 13.44 7.55 7.36
CA TRP A 308 13.14 6.28 8.00
C TRP A 308 13.68 6.24 9.43
N PRO A 309 12.93 5.66 10.39
CA PRO A 309 13.25 5.77 11.82
C PRO A 309 14.62 5.17 12.17
N TRP A 310 15.10 4.21 11.39
CA TRP A 310 16.40 3.56 11.53
C TRP A 310 17.54 4.26 10.77
N LEU A 311 17.31 5.41 10.11
CA LEU A 311 18.40 6.15 9.45
C LEU A 311 19.50 6.61 10.43
N TYR A 312 19.16 6.72 11.71
CA TYR A 312 20.05 7.19 12.77
C TYR A 312 20.54 6.09 13.72
N THR A 313 20.23 4.81 13.46
CA THR A 313 20.83 3.72 14.26
C THR A 313 22.30 3.61 13.88
N ALA A 314 23.14 4.30 14.65
CA ALA A 314 24.58 4.28 14.53
C ALA A 314 25.11 2.90 14.95
N GLU A 315 25.26 1.99 13.99
CA GLU A 315 26.25 0.94 14.13
C GLU A 315 27.63 1.57 13.90
N SER A 316 28.61 1.23 14.74
CA SER A 316 30.00 1.68 14.55
C SER A 316 30.48 1.21 13.18
N LYS A 317 30.81 2.14 12.28
CA LYS A 317 31.28 1.78 10.94
C LYS A 317 32.56 0.97 11.06
N THR A 318 32.64 -0.12 10.32
CA THR A 318 33.88 -0.87 10.14
C THR A 318 34.73 -0.23 9.05
N ILE A 319 36.02 -0.59 8.98
CA ILE A 319 36.88 -0.18 7.85
C ILE A 319 36.23 -0.52 6.50
N PHE A 320 35.51 -1.65 6.41
CA PHE A 320 34.86 -2.10 5.19
C PHE A 320 33.70 -1.21 4.75
N ASP A 321 33.01 -0.55 5.67
CA ASP A 321 31.90 0.35 5.36
C ASP A 321 32.41 1.69 4.79
N VAL A 322 33.63 2.11 5.16
CA VAL A 322 34.25 3.36 4.72
C VAL A 322 35.21 3.22 3.53
N LEU A 323 35.44 1.99 3.06
CA LEU A 323 36.28 1.75 1.89
C LEU A 323 35.77 2.53 0.65
N PRO A 324 36.69 3.12 -0.16
CA PRO A 324 36.32 3.84 -1.37
C PRO A 324 35.53 2.97 -2.35
N GLN A 325 34.68 3.59 -3.17
CA GLN A 325 33.78 2.90 -4.10
C GLN A 325 34.53 1.97 -5.09
N GLU A 326 35.78 2.28 -5.42
CA GLU A 326 36.66 1.46 -6.27
C GLU A 326 36.95 0.08 -5.68
N TYR A 327 36.80 -0.05 -4.36
CA TYR A 327 36.97 -1.28 -3.61
C TYR A 327 35.62 -1.87 -3.18
N ARG A 328 34.48 -1.27 -3.55
CA ARG A 328 33.12 -1.78 -3.22
C ARG A 328 32.59 -2.71 -4.34
N SER A 329 31.60 -3.53 -3.99
CA SER A 329 30.87 -4.36 -4.97
C SER A 329 30.29 -3.50 -6.10
N PRO A 330 30.12 -4.05 -7.31
CA PRO A 330 29.62 -3.29 -8.45
C PRO A 330 28.34 -2.54 -8.08
N ALA A 331 28.36 -1.23 -8.31
CA ALA A 331 27.23 -0.36 -8.02
C ALA A 331 25.99 -0.85 -8.75
N ALA A 332 24.82 -0.61 -8.15
CA ALA A 332 23.56 -0.82 -8.83
C ALA A 332 23.57 -0.08 -10.17
N SER A 333 23.12 -0.74 -11.24
CA SER A 333 23.13 -0.21 -12.60
C SER A 333 22.06 0.87 -12.86
N PHE A 334 21.22 1.16 -11.86
CA PHE A 334 20.14 2.12 -11.94
C PHE A 334 20.43 3.34 -11.07
N PRO A 335 19.95 4.53 -11.47
CA PRO A 335 20.27 5.77 -10.79
C PRO A 335 19.73 5.75 -9.36
N ALA A 336 20.53 6.25 -8.41
CA ALA A 336 20.03 6.58 -7.09
C ALA A 336 19.03 7.73 -7.21
N THR A 337 17.95 7.66 -6.44
CA THR A 337 17.15 8.84 -6.15
C THR A 337 18.01 9.80 -5.32
N GLU A 338 17.71 11.10 -5.37
CA GLU A 338 18.36 12.08 -4.51
C GLU A 338 18.42 11.53 -3.07
N ALA A 339 19.64 11.38 -2.55
CA ALA A 339 19.87 10.86 -1.21
C ALA A 339 19.27 11.78 -0.14
N ASP A 340 19.01 13.03 -0.52
CA ASP A 340 18.40 14.04 0.32
C ASP A 340 16.89 13.80 0.52
N LEU A 341 16.39 14.35 1.63
CA LEU A 341 14.97 14.33 1.98
C LEU A 341 14.17 15.18 0.99
N VAL A 342 13.10 14.59 0.47
CA VAL A 342 12.28 15.20 -0.56
C VAL A 342 11.38 16.30 0.05
N THR A 343 11.09 17.33 -0.73
CA THR A 343 10.16 18.40 -0.33
C THR A 343 8.72 17.93 -0.35
N SER A 344 7.85 18.62 0.40
CA SER A 344 6.41 18.32 0.42
C SER A 344 5.79 18.21 -0.98
N ASP A 345 6.09 19.14 -1.90
CA ASP A 345 5.48 19.15 -3.24
C ASP A 345 5.85 17.93 -4.10
N SER A 346 7.11 17.51 -4.01
CA SER A 346 7.59 16.34 -4.75
C SER A 346 7.02 15.05 -4.15
N LEU A 347 6.86 14.98 -2.83
CA LEU A 347 6.21 13.86 -2.18
C LEU A 347 4.71 13.78 -2.54
N SER A 348 3.99 14.91 -2.54
CA SER A 348 2.60 14.98 -3.00
C SER A 348 2.45 14.50 -4.44
N SER A 349 3.39 14.90 -5.32
CA SER A 349 3.42 14.46 -6.72
C SER A 349 3.69 12.96 -6.86
N TRP A 350 4.49 12.36 -5.97
CA TRP A 350 4.72 10.92 -5.94
C TRP A 350 3.46 10.16 -5.50
N TYR A 351 2.79 10.60 -4.42
CA TYR A 351 1.52 10.00 -3.98
C TYR A 351 0.45 10.11 -5.07
N GLU A 352 0.25 11.27 -5.68
CA GLU A 352 -0.73 11.44 -6.77
C GLU A 352 -0.45 10.47 -7.93
N ARG A 353 0.81 10.34 -8.36
CA ARG A 353 1.19 9.41 -9.42
C ARG A 353 0.92 7.96 -9.04
N ARG A 354 1.23 7.57 -7.81
CA ARG A 354 0.96 6.22 -7.28
C ARG A 354 -0.54 5.94 -7.26
N ILE A 355 -1.36 6.86 -6.74
CA ILE A 355 -2.82 6.74 -6.69
C ILE A 355 -3.42 6.62 -8.09
N LEU A 356 -3.01 7.47 -9.02
CA LEU A 356 -3.52 7.44 -10.39
C LEU A 356 -3.09 6.19 -11.17
N SER A 357 -1.95 5.58 -10.84
CA SER A 357 -1.52 4.32 -11.47
C SER A 357 -2.47 3.15 -11.19
N LEU A 358 -3.17 3.17 -10.05
CA LEU A 358 -4.17 2.17 -9.66
C LEU A 358 -5.44 2.20 -10.52
N ASP A 359 -5.68 3.29 -11.26
CA ASP A 359 -6.87 3.44 -12.12
C ASP A 359 -6.88 2.35 -13.20
N SER A 360 -5.70 1.97 -13.69
CA SER A 360 -5.54 0.91 -14.69
C SER A 360 -6.00 -0.48 -14.22
N LEU A 361 -6.02 -0.72 -12.91
CA LEU A 361 -6.43 -1.99 -12.30
C LEU A 361 -7.85 -1.93 -11.71
N GLY A 362 -8.47 -0.74 -11.67
CA GLY A 362 -9.80 -0.55 -11.08
C GLY A 362 -9.86 -0.66 -9.56
N PHE A 363 -8.73 -0.52 -8.86
CA PHE A 363 -8.69 -0.63 -7.38
C PHE A 363 -9.05 0.68 -6.69
N LEU A 364 -10.33 1.07 -6.78
CA LEU A 364 -10.82 2.34 -6.24
C LEU A 364 -10.71 2.43 -4.71
N ASP A 365 -11.06 1.36 -3.99
CA ASP A 365 -10.93 1.33 -2.53
C ASP A 365 -9.48 1.54 -2.07
N LEU A 366 -8.54 0.97 -2.83
CA LEU A 366 -7.12 1.12 -2.57
C LEU A 366 -6.64 2.55 -2.86
N GLN A 367 -7.14 3.19 -3.93
CA GLN A 367 -6.87 4.61 -4.19
C GLN A 367 -7.30 5.51 -3.04
N ILE A 368 -8.49 5.25 -2.48
CA ILE A 368 -9.00 5.98 -1.32
C ILE A 368 -8.12 5.73 -0.09
N ALA A 369 -7.71 4.48 0.16
CA ALA A 369 -6.82 4.14 1.27
C ALA A 369 -5.46 4.87 1.15
N TRP A 370 -4.89 4.97 -0.05
CA TRP A 370 -3.64 5.71 -0.30
C TRP A 370 -3.79 7.22 -0.07
N VAL A 371 -4.93 7.82 -0.44
CA VAL A 371 -5.19 9.24 -0.15
C VAL A 371 -5.32 9.46 1.36
N GLN A 372 -6.14 8.67 2.05
CA GLN A 372 -6.32 8.77 3.50
C GLN A 372 -4.99 8.59 4.23
N PHE A 373 -4.16 7.67 3.75
CA PHE A 373 -2.81 7.50 4.24
C PHE A 373 -1.97 8.77 4.05
N GLY A 374 -1.84 9.29 2.82
CA GLY A 374 -1.05 10.48 2.56
C GLY A 374 -1.50 11.69 3.40
N THR A 375 -2.81 11.94 3.47
CA THR A 375 -3.38 13.04 4.25
C THR A 375 -3.11 12.89 5.75
N SER A 376 -3.25 11.68 6.32
CA SER A 376 -2.96 11.44 7.75
C SER A 376 -1.47 11.58 8.11
N HIS A 377 -0.57 11.48 7.12
CA HIS A 377 0.87 11.62 7.28
C HIS A 377 1.40 13.00 6.84
N GLY A 378 0.52 14.00 6.73
CA GLY A 378 0.89 15.39 6.49
C GLY A 378 1.20 15.73 5.03
N VAL A 379 0.90 14.84 4.08
CA VAL A 379 1.04 15.14 2.65
C VAL A 379 -0.08 16.08 2.22
N ILE A 380 0.29 17.32 1.90
CA ILE A 380 -0.66 18.35 1.47
C ILE A 380 -1.06 18.16 0.00
N GLY A 381 -2.25 18.64 -0.37
CA GLY A 381 -2.69 18.68 -1.77
C GLY A 381 -3.40 17.41 -2.27
N LEU A 382 -3.60 16.40 -1.43
CA LEU A 382 -4.36 15.19 -1.78
C LEU A 382 -5.88 15.33 -1.56
N ASP A 383 -6.34 16.38 -0.87
CA ASP A 383 -7.76 16.53 -0.48
C ASP A 383 -8.70 16.60 -1.68
N ALA A 384 -8.33 17.35 -2.72
CA ALA A 384 -9.13 17.45 -3.94
C ALA A 384 -9.27 16.09 -4.64
N LEU A 385 -8.18 15.32 -4.68
CA LEU A 385 -8.19 13.96 -5.23
C LEU A 385 -9.03 13.01 -4.36
N GLY A 386 -8.93 13.10 -3.03
CA GLY A 386 -9.73 12.29 -2.10
C GLY A 386 -11.23 12.56 -2.22
N GLU A 387 -11.62 13.83 -2.34
CA GLU A 387 -12.99 14.23 -2.61
C GLU A 387 -13.47 13.70 -3.98
N ASP A 388 -12.64 13.76 -5.03
CA ASP A 388 -12.97 13.22 -6.36
C ASP A 388 -13.20 11.71 -6.30
N LEU A 389 -12.30 10.96 -5.66
CA LEU A 389 -12.40 9.51 -5.49
C LEU A 389 -13.62 9.13 -4.64
N SER A 390 -13.93 9.90 -3.60
CA SER A 390 -15.10 9.66 -2.76
C SER A 390 -16.40 9.83 -3.55
N LEU A 391 -16.50 10.86 -4.39
CA LEU A 391 -17.65 11.04 -5.28
C LEU A 391 -17.68 9.94 -6.35
N PHE A 392 -16.54 9.63 -6.96
CA PHE A 392 -16.43 8.58 -7.96
C PHE A 392 -16.85 7.21 -7.42
N SER A 393 -16.50 6.88 -6.17
CA SER A 393 -16.92 5.64 -5.51
C SER A 393 -18.44 5.51 -5.41
N ARG A 394 -19.16 6.61 -5.19
CA ARG A 394 -20.63 6.60 -5.22
C ARG A 394 -21.16 6.34 -6.62
N LEU A 395 -20.49 6.83 -7.66
CA LEU A 395 -20.91 6.50 -9.02
C LEU A 395 -20.78 5.01 -9.28
N ILE A 396 -19.62 4.43 -8.95
CA ILE A 396 -19.32 3.02 -9.24
C ILE A 396 -20.17 2.08 -8.39
N TYR A 397 -20.24 2.29 -7.07
CA TYR A 397 -20.89 1.34 -6.17
C TYR A 397 -22.37 1.62 -5.92
N ASP A 398 -22.81 2.89 -5.94
CA ASP A 398 -24.17 3.25 -5.54
C ASP A 398 -25.13 3.52 -6.71
N ALA A 399 -24.65 3.93 -7.89
CA ALA A 399 -25.49 4.37 -9.02
C ALA A 399 -26.05 3.21 -9.88
N LYS A 400 -25.82 1.95 -9.48
CA LYS A 400 -26.32 0.74 -10.13
C LYS A 400 -26.05 0.74 -11.64
N LEU A 401 -24.84 1.11 -12.04
CA LEU A 401 -24.43 1.16 -13.44
C LEU A 401 -24.43 -0.26 -14.05
N THR A 402 -24.61 -0.34 -15.36
CA THR A 402 -24.36 -1.60 -16.08
C THR A 402 -22.86 -1.73 -16.31
N SER A 403 -22.33 -2.94 -16.43
CA SER A 403 -20.89 -3.16 -16.68
C SER A 403 -20.36 -2.41 -17.91
N SER A 404 -21.21 -2.19 -18.92
CA SER A 404 -20.87 -1.38 -20.11
C SER A 404 -20.78 0.13 -19.84
N GLN A 405 -21.54 0.64 -18.87
CA GLN A 405 -21.45 2.04 -18.44
C GLN A 405 -20.28 2.22 -17.48
N GLU A 406 -20.08 1.29 -16.53
CA GLU A 406 -18.93 1.31 -15.60
C GLU A 406 -17.60 1.33 -16.34
N ALA A 407 -17.46 0.54 -17.41
CA ALA A 407 -16.24 0.50 -18.22
C ALA A 407 -15.90 1.83 -18.94
N GLN A 408 -16.83 2.78 -19.02
CA GLN A 408 -16.59 4.12 -19.59
C GLN A 408 -15.96 5.07 -18.57
N TRP A 409 -15.99 4.69 -17.29
CA TRP A 409 -15.62 5.53 -16.17
C TRP A 409 -14.33 5.02 -15.54
N SER A 410 -13.27 5.81 -15.72
CA SER A 410 -12.04 5.78 -14.94
C SER A 410 -11.87 7.08 -14.16
N VAL A 411 -11.00 7.12 -13.15
CA VAL A 411 -10.70 8.34 -12.39
C VAL A 411 -10.23 9.46 -13.31
N ALA A 412 -9.41 9.14 -14.31
CA ALA A 412 -8.98 10.12 -15.32
C ALA A 412 -10.18 10.69 -16.11
N SER A 413 -11.06 9.82 -16.60
CA SER A 413 -12.26 10.26 -17.34
C SER A 413 -13.20 11.10 -16.46
N TRP A 414 -13.35 10.72 -15.19
CA TRP A 414 -14.17 11.41 -14.20
C TRP A 414 -13.67 12.83 -13.95
N ARG A 415 -12.36 13.02 -13.76
CA ARG A 415 -11.77 14.34 -13.55
C ARG A 415 -11.93 15.26 -14.77
N THR A 416 -11.95 14.71 -15.98
CA THR A 416 -12.13 15.48 -17.22
C THR A 416 -13.58 15.71 -17.61
N ALA A 417 -14.51 14.90 -17.10
CA ALA A 417 -15.93 15.01 -17.41
C ALA A 417 -16.51 16.32 -16.88
N SER A 418 -17.45 16.88 -17.62
CA SER A 418 -18.23 18.04 -17.16
C SER A 418 -19.15 17.67 -16.00
N GLU A 419 -19.47 18.63 -15.14
CA GLU A 419 -20.39 18.38 -14.01
C GLU A 419 -21.78 17.91 -14.49
N GLU A 420 -22.23 18.36 -15.67
CA GLU A 420 -23.49 17.89 -16.27
C GLU A 420 -23.41 16.42 -16.71
N GLU A 421 -22.30 15.99 -17.28
CA GLU A 421 -22.07 14.57 -17.63
C GLU A 421 -22.04 13.68 -16.39
N LYS A 422 -21.39 14.13 -15.30
CA LYS A 422 -21.35 13.41 -14.02
C LYS A 422 -22.73 13.26 -13.41
N VAL A 423 -23.51 14.34 -13.36
CA VAL A 423 -24.89 14.31 -12.85
C VAL A 423 -25.77 13.38 -13.71
N LYS A 424 -25.61 13.41 -15.04
CA LYS A 424 -26.30 12.49 -15.94
C LYS A 424 -25.89 11.03 -15.70
N ALA A 425 -24.62 10.78 -15.41
CA ALA A 425 -24.13 9.45 -15.09
C ALA A 425 -24.80 8.88 -13.84
N TYR A 426 -24.89 9.67 -12.77
CA TYR A 426 -25.59 9.28 -11.53
C TYR A 426 -27.05 8.93 -11.75
N LEU A 427 -27.73 9.55 -12.72
CA LEU A 427 -29.15 9.35 -12.99
C LEU A 427 -29.43 8.37 -14.14
N SER A 428 -28.39 7.74 -14.69
CA SER A 428 -28.51 6.96 -15.95
C SER A 428 -29.38 5.70 -15.83
N ASN A 429 -29.36 5.02 -14.69
CA ASN A 429 -30.13 3.81 -14.43
C ASN A 429 -31.23 4.01 -13.37
N THR A 430 -31.61 5.26 -13.17
CA THR A 430 -32.65 5.65 -12.22
C THR A 430 -34.04 5.22 -12.72
N THR A 431 -34.90 4.82 -11.78
CA THR A 431 -36.30 4.43 -12.03
C THR A 431 -37.27 5.46 -11.48
N THR A 432 -38.55 5.35 -11.82
CA THR A 432 -39.61 6.25 -11.28
C THR A 432 -39.70 6.19 -9.76
N GLU A 433 -39.38 5.05 -9.15
CA GLU A 433 -39.41 4.86 -7.70
C GLU A 433 -38.14 5.37 -7.02
N SER A 434 -36.99 5.25 -7.69
CA SER A 434 -35.68 5.59 -7.09
C SER A 434 -35.21 7.02 -7.38
N VAL A 435 -35.78 7.73 -8.36
CA VAL A 435 -35.28 9.04 -8.81
C VAL A 435 -35.13 10.07 -7.71
N VAL A 436 -36.11 10.16 -6.82
CA VAL A 436 -36.05 11.13 -5.71
C VAL A 436 -34.97 10.75 -4.71
N SER A 437 -34.83 9.46 -4.39
CA SER A 437 -33.78 8.99 -3.48
C SER A 437 -32.39 9.10 -4.10
N ASP A 438 -32.25 8.81 -5.39
CA ASP A 438 -30.97 8.86 -6.11
C ASP A 438 -30.49 10.31 -6.23
N ILE A 439 -31.38 11.27 -6.52
CA ILE A 439 -31.03 12.69 -6.50
C ILE A 439 -30.56 13.12 -5.10
N LYS A 440 -31.28 12.71 -4.04
CA LYS A 440 -30.91 13.09 -2.66
C LYS A 440 -29.60 12.45 -2.19
N ARG A 441 -29.32 11.20 -2.59
CA ARG A 441 -28.17 10.41 -2.13
C ARG A 441 -26.91 10.64 -2.98
N LEU A 442 -27.07 10.86 -4.28
CA LEU A 442 -25.95 10.92 -5.24
C LEU A 442 -25.72 12.35 -5.75
N VAL A 443 -26.76 12.97 -6.30
CA VAL A 443 -26.64 14.25 -7.00
C VAL A 443 -26.43 15.41 -6.02
N LEU A 444 -27.29 15.58 -5.01
CA LEU A 444 -27.18 16.70 -4.07
C LEU A 444 -25.83 16.73 -3.33
N PRO A 445 -25.31 15.61 -2.78
CA PRO A 445 -24.00 15.63 -2.15
C PRO A 445 -22.88 16.02 -3.11
N HIS A 446 -22.95 15.58 -4.37
CA HIS A 446 -21.99 15.98 -5.40
C HIS A 446 -22.03 17.49 -5.67
N LEU A 447 -23.24 18.06 -5.81
CA LEU A 447 -23.42 19.50 -6.06
C LEU A 447 -22.90 20.36 -4.89
N HIS A 448 -23.15 19.96 -3.64
CA HIS A 448 -22.63 20.67 -2.47
C HIS A 448 -21.09 20.64 -2.41
N VAL A 449 -20.46 19.53 -2.82
CA VAL A 449 -18.99 19.46 -2.88
C VAL A 449 -18.43 20.40 -3.94
N ILE A 450 -19.05 20.49 -5.12
CA ILE A 450 -18.63 21.42 -6.18
C ILE A 450 -18.76 22.88 -5.71
N GLU A 451 -19.88 23.23 -5.09
CA GLU A 451 -20.11 24.58 -4.56
C GLU A 451 -19.07 24.93 -3.49
N SER A 452 -18.84 24.05 -2.51
CA SER A 452 -17.81 24.24 -1.49
C SER A 452 -16.41 24.38 -2.07
N ARG A 453 -16.08 23.64 -3.15
CA ARG A 453 -14.81 23.80 -3.87
C ARG A 453 -14.70 25.16 -4.55
N ALA A 454 -15.76 25.60 -5.21
CA ALA A 454 -15.80 26.89 -5.90
C ALA A 454 -15.62 28.05 -4.90
N GLU A 455 -16.23 27.95 -3.73
CA GLU A 455 -16.05 28.89 -2.61
C GLU A 455 -14.61 28.92 -2.10
N ARG A 456 -14.02 27.75 -1.81
CA ARG A 456 -12.61 27.64 -1.37
C ARG A 456 -11.61 28.18 -2.40
N ALA A 457 -11.92 28.02 -3.70
CA ALA A 457 -11.12 28.54 -4.80
C ALA A 457 -11.32 30.05 -5.03
N GLY A 458 -12.17 30.73 -4.24
CA GLY A 458 -12.49 32.15 -4.40
C GLY A 458 -13.34 32.47 -5.63
N LYS A 459 -13.94 31.45 -6.26
CA LYS A 459 -14.82 31.55 -7.43
C LYS A 459 -16.24 31.14 -7.06
N ALA A 460 -16.76 31.71 -5.98
CA ALA A 460 -18.11 31.42 -5.52
C ALA A 460 -19.14 31.81 -6.60
N GLU A 461 -19.86 30.83 -7.13
CA GLU A 461 -20.98 31.04 -8.03
C GLU A 461 -22.28 30.75 -7.25
N PRO A 462 -23.01 31.78 -6.80
CA PRO A 462 -24.26 31.56 -6.11
C PRO A 462 -25.24 30.85 -7.05
N HIS A 463 -25.97 29.87 -6.52
CA HIS A 463 -26.94 29.04 -7.25
C HIS A 463 -26.35 28.07 -8.28
N LEU A 464 -25.04 27.76 -8.22
CA LEU A 464 -24.45 26.75 -9.10
C LEU A 464 -25.13 25.37 -8.92
N ALA A 465 -25.33 24.95 -7.67
CA ALA A 465 -26.00 23.70 -7.34
C ALA A 465 -27.45 23.69 -7.87
N ASP A 466 -28.22 24.76 -7.63
CA ASP A 466 -29.59 24.89 -8.14
C ASP A 466 -29.62 24.81 -9.67
N ARG A 467 -28.71 25.51 -10.36
CA ARG A 467 -28.63 25.51 -11.83
C ARG A 467 -28.34 24.13 -12.39
N LEU A 468 -27.36 23.42 -11.82
CA LEU A 468 -27.01 22.07 -12.28
C LEU A 468 -28.13 21.05 -11.99
N LEU A 469 -28.78 21.16 -10.83
CA LEU A 469 -29.94 20.33 -10.50
C LEU A 469 -31.11 20.60 -11.46
N HIS A 470 -31.40 21.86 -11.74
CA HIS A 470 -32.44 22.26 -12.69
C HIS A 470 -32.14 21.73 -14.10
N ASN A 471 -30.91 21.88 -14.60
CA ASN A 471 -30.48 21.33 -15.88
C ASN A 471 -30.63 19.80 -15.92
N ALA A 472 -30.28 19.11 -14.83
CA ALA A 472 -30.46 17.66 -14.73
C ALA A 472 -31.93 17.25 -14.82
N ILE A 473 -32.82 17.93 -14.09
CA ILE A 473 -34.27 17.67 -14.12
C ILE A 473 -34.84 17.91 -15.52
N LEU A 474 -34.42 18.99 -16.19
CA LEU A 474 -34.85 19.30 -17.57
C LEU A 474 -34.42 18.22 -18.58
N GLY A 475 -33.31 17.53 -18.34
CA GLY A 475 -32.81 16.45 -19.18
C GLY A 475 -33.50 15.10 -18.98
N LEU A 476 -34.34 14.95 -17.96
CA LEU A 476 -35.03 13.68 -17.65
C LEU A 476 -36.27 13.47 -18.53
N PRO A 477 -36.60 12.20 -18.87
CA PRO A 477 -37.86 11.88 -19.52
C PRO A 477 -39.05 12.17 -18.58
N LEU A 478 -40.19 12.55 -19.15
CA LEU A 478 -41.36 13.04 -18.42
C LEU A 478 -41.81 12.11 -17.29
N ARG A 479 -41.72 10.79 -17.50
CA ARG A 479 -42.05 9.77 -16.50
C ARG A 479 -41.19 9.81 -15.25
N LEU A 480 -39.90 10.14 -15.38
CA LEU A 480 -38.98 10.27 -14.24
C LEU A 480 -39.10 11.65 -13.57
N VAL A 481 -39.65 12.63 -14.26
CA VAL A 481 -39.83 13.99 -13.75
C VAL A 481 -41.05 14.10 -12.81
N LEU A 482 -42.12 13.33 -13.03
CA LEU A 482 -43.30 13.37 -12.17
C LEU A 482 -42.98 13.13 -10.67
N PRO A 483 -42.27 12.06 -10.27
CA PRO A 483 -41.91 11.83 -8.87
C PRO A 483 -41.08 12.98 -8.24
N VAL A 484 -40.25 13.65 -9.04
CA VAL A 484 -39.45 14.81 -8.62
C VAL A 484 -40.37 15.97 -8.20
N PHE A 485 -41.45 16.22 -8.96
CA PHE A 485 -42.43 17.25 -8.62
C PHE A 485 -43.36 16.83 -7.49
N GLU A 486 -43.74 15.56 -7.41
CA GLU A 486 -44.49 15.04 -6.26
C GLU A 486 -43.72 15.23 -4.94
N ALA A 487 -42.41 14.98 -4.96
CA ALA A 487 -41.51 15.23 -3.84
C ALA A 487 -41.17 16.72 -3.62
N SER A 488 -41.72 17.62 -4.43
CA SER A 488 -41.51 19.07 -4.34
C SER A 488 -42.82 19.85 -4.13
N LYS A 489 -43.93 19.16 -3.82
CA LYS A 489 -45.23 19.80 -3.59
C LYS A 489 -45.17 20.83 -2.45
N ALA A 490 -45.86 21.95 -2.66
CA ALA A 490 -46.00 23.01 -1.67
C ALA A 490 -46.76 22.56 -0.39
N THR A 491 -47.43 21.41 -0.43
CA THR A 491 -48.09 20.81 0.75
C THR A 491 -47.11 20.06 1.66
N LEU A 492 -45.90 19.76 1.20
CA LEU A 492 -44.89 19.05 1.99
C LEU A 492 -44.13 20.02 2.91
N LEU A 493 -43.62 19.50 4.03
CA LEU A 493 -42.68 20.22 4.90
C LEU A 493 -41.42 20.61 4.11
N ALA A 494 -40.92 21.83 4.32
CA ALA A 494 -39.78 22.38 3.57
C ALA A 494 -38.50 21.51 3.65
N THR A 495 -38.31 20.77 4.74
CA THR A 495 -37.19 19.83 4.92
C THR A 495 -37.29 18.59 4.04
N ASN A 496 -38.51 18.19 3.66
CA ASN A 496 -38.75 16.99 2.87
C ASN A 496 -38.79 17.30 1.36
N ARG A 497 -38.99 18.57 1.00
CA ARG A 497 -39.03 19.05 -0.39
C ARG A 497 -37.67 18.91 -1.06
N LEU A 498 -37.68 18.39 -2.28
CA LEU A 498 -36.49 18.35 -3.13
C LEU A 498 -36.18 19.75 -3.70
N LEU A 499 -37.18 20.40 -4.32
CA LEU A 499 -37.10 21.79 -4.73
C LEU A 499 -37.82 22.67 -3.70
N ARG A 500 -37.11 23.63 -3.11
CA ARG A 500 -37.66 24.48 -2.02
C ARG A 500 -38.44 25.69 -2.53
N ASN A 501 -38.07 26.21 -3.69
CA ASN A 501 -38.67 27.42 -4.24
C ASN A 501 -39.85 27.08 -5.16
N ASP A 502 -41.06 27.42 -4.72
CA ASP A 502 -42.32 27.15 -5.42
C ASP A 502 -42.37 27.81 -6.81
N ILE A 503 -41.72 28.97 -7.00
CA ILE A 503 -41.60 29.62 -8.32
C ILE A 503 -40.76 28.76 -9.27
N ASN A 504 -39.65 28.21 -8.78
CA ASN A 504 -38.76 27.37 -9.59
C ASN A 504 -39.42 26.03 -9.92
N VAL A 505 -40.18 25.45 -8.98
CA VAL A 505 -41.00 24.25 -9.21
C VAL A 505 -41.96 24.49 -10.38
N ALA A 506 -42.71 25.60 -10.35
CA ALA A 506 -43.64 25.92 -11.43
C ALA A 506 -42.94 26.15 -12.78
N ARG A 507 -41.83 26.88 -12.78
CA ARG A 507 -41.05 27.15 -14.02
C ARG A 507 -40.49 25.86 -14.63
N LEU A 508 -39.91 24.99 -13.81
CA LEU A 508 -39.34 23.72 -14.28
C LEU A 508 -40.43 22.77 -14.77
N ALA A 509 -41.55 22.67 -14.06
CA ALA A 509 -42.66 21.81 -14.47
C ALA A 509 -43.19 22.22 -15.85
N LEU A 510 -43.41 23.52 -16.07
CA LEU A 510 -43.83 24.04 -17.37
C LEU A 510 -42.74 23.82 -18.44
N ALA A 511 -41.47 24.05 -18.12
CA ALA A 511 -40.37 23.81 -19.06
C ALA A 511 -40.25 22.34 -19.48
N CYS A 512 -40.41 21.39 -18.54
CA CYS A 512 -40.45 19.96 -18.85
C CYS A 512 -41.67 19.57 -19.69
N LEU A 513 -42.86 20.11 -19.39
CA LEU A 513 -44.09 19.82 -20.12
C LEU A 513 -44.05 20.36 -21.56
N TYR A 514 -43.62 21.61 -21.75
CA TYR A 514 -43.56 22.24 -23.08
C TYR A 514 -42.31 21.83 -23.87
N GLY A 515 -41.24 21.40 -23.20
CA GLY A 515 -40.02 20.91 -23.83
C GLY A 515 -40.05 19.41 -24.18
N SER A 516 -41.06 18.66 -23.73
CA SER A 516 -41.17 17.23 -24.01
C SER A 516 -41.73 16.97 -25.42
N ASP A 517 -41.09 16.04 -26.14
CA ASP A 517 -41.59 15.53 -27.43
C ASP A 517 -42.73 14.50 -27.27
N GLN A 518 -43.00 14.04 -26.04
CA GLN A 518 -44.03 13.03 -25.77
C GLN A 518 -45.41 13.68 -25.70
N ARG A 519 -46.28 13.43 -26.67
CA ARG A 519 -47.63 14.06 -26.76
C ARG A 519 -48.78 13.19 -26.24
N ASP A 520 -48.50 11.92 -25.94
CA ASP A 520 -49.53 10.92 -25.66
C ASP A 520 -49.67 10.58 -24.16
N ASP A 521 -48.77 11.09 -23.30
CA ASP A 521 -48.73 10.77 -21.86
C ASP A 521 -49.52 11.78 -21.00
N TRP A 522 -50.80 11.97 -21.36
CA TRP A 522 -51.70 12.96 -20.72
C TRP A 522 -51.87 12.75 -19.21
N ALA A 523 -51.85 11.49 -18.76
CA ALA A 523 -51.96 11.16 -17.34
C ALA A 523 -50.76 11.71 -16.55
N THR A 524 -49.54 11.49 -17.03
CA THR A 524 -48.32 12.03 -16.40
C THR A 524 -48.32 13.55 -16.44
N MET A 525 -48.71 14.16 -17.56
CA MET A 525 -48.80 15.62 -17.67
C MET A 525 -49.79 16.23 -16.67
N SER A 526 -50.99 15.65 -16.55
CA SER A 526 -52.01 16.10 -15.60
C SER A 526 -51.52 16.00 -14.17
N ALA A 527 -50.86 14.89 -13.81
CA ALA A 527 -50.30 14.70 -12.48
C ALA A 527 -49.19 15.72 -12.16
N ILE A 528 -48.36 16.10 -13.14
CA ILE A 528 -47.38 17.18 -12.97
C ILE A 528 -48.08 18.52 -12.73
N PHE A 529 -49.15 18.84 -13.46
CA PHE A 529 -49.95 20.06 -13.23
C PHE A 529 -50.56 20.10 -11.82
N GLU A 530 -51.01 18.97 -11.28
CA GLU A 530 -51.54 18.87 -9.91
C GLU A 530 -50.46 19.11 -8.83
N CYS A 531 -49.18 18.98 -9.17
CA CYS A 531 -48.08 19.25 -8.24
C CYS A 531 -47.71 20.74 -8.14
N LEU A 532 -48.29 21.60 -8.99
CA LEU A 532 -47.99 23.03 -9.01
C LEU A 532 -48.50 23.73 -7.74
N PRO A 533 -47.75 24.71 -7.20
CA PRO A 533 -48.19 25.50 -6.08
C PRO A 533 -49.46 26.28 -6.43
N VAL A 534 -50.43 26.27 -5.51
CA VAL A 534 -51.62 27.13 -5.60
C VAL A 534 -51.24 28.49 -5.05
N TRP A 535 -51.16 29.48 -5.91
CA TRP A 535 -51.00 30.88 -5.51
C TRP A 535 -52.39 31.36 -5.06
N ASP A 536 -52.57 31.50 -3.75
CA ASP A 536 -53.85 31.94 -3.19
C ASP A 536 -54.07 33.41 -3.55
N VAL A 537 -54.92 33.67 -4.54
CA VAL A 537 -55.34 35.02 -4.98
C VAL A 537 -56.54 35.52 -4.14
N SER A 538 -56.81 34.88 -3.00
CA SER A 538 -58.08 35.01 -2.27
C SER A 538 -57.95 35.65 -0.88
N GLY A 539 -56.78 36.18 -0.51
CA GLY A 539 -56.49 36.52 0.89
C GLY A 539 -56.02 37.95 1.20
N GLY A 540 -55.51 38.70 0.23
CA GLY A 540 -54.95 40.04 0.44
C GLY A 540 -55.20 40.96 -0.75
N ASP A 541 -55.08 42.26 -0.53
CA ASP A 541 -55.34 43.36 -1.48
C ASP A 541 -55.22 42.97 -2.98
N LEU A 542 -56.35 42.98 -3.69
CA LEU A 542 -56.49 42.57 -5.10
C LEU A 542 -55.49 43.25 -6.05
N GLU A 543 -54.94 44.40 -5.67
CA GLU A 543 -53.92 45.10 -6.47
C GLU A 543 -52.51 44.54 -6.23
N ALA A 544 -52.16 44.10 -5.02
CA ALA A 544 -50.88 43.45 -4.74
C ALA A 544 -50.83 42.03 -5.33
N ASP A 545 -51.95 41.31 -5.30
CA ASP A 545 -52.08 39.97 -5.87
C ASP A 545 -52.12 40.01 -7.40
N LYS A 546 -52.74 41.05 -8.00
CA LYS A 546 -52.59 41.32 -9.44
C LYS A 546 -51.15 41.62 -9.81
N GLU A 547 -50.42 42.39 -9.00
CA GLU A 547 -49.03 42.72 -9.28
C GLU A 547 -48.11 41.51 -9.16
N ALA A 548 -48.33 40.62 -8.18
CA ALA A 548 -47.56 39.37 -8.01
C ALA A 548 -47.87 38.35 -9.12
N THR A 549 -49.15 38.19 -9.48
CA THR A 549 -49.56 37.30 -10.58
C THR A 549 -49.16 37.87 -11.94
N SER A 550 -49.23 39.19 -12.14
CA SER A 550 -48.76 39.86 -13.35
C SER A 550 -47.24 39.84 -13.46
N MET A 551 -46.49 40.04 -12.37
CA MET A 551 -45.03 39.88 -12.37
C MET A 551 -44.62 38.44 -12.69
N THR A 552 -45.36 37.45 -12.17
CA THR A 552 -45.08 36.04 -12.45
C THR A 552 -45.41 35.69 -13.90
N LEU A 553 -46.57 36.15 -14.41
CA LEU A 553 -46.96 36.00 -15.81
C LEU A 553 -46.02 36.75 -16.76
N ASP A 554 -45.58 37.96 -16.43
CA ASP A 554 -44.60 38.72 -17.21
C ASP A 554 -43.22 38.09 -17.15
N SER A 555 -42.81 37.53 -16.00
CA SER A 555 -41.55 36.79 -15.89
C SER A 555 -41.58 35.50 -16.71
N ILE A 556 -42.71 34.78 -16.71
CA ILE A 556 -42.93 33.58 -17.55
C ILE A 556 -42.97 33.98 -19.03
N ALA A 557 -43.69 35.05 -19.39
CA ALA A 557 -43.82 35.54 -20.76
C ALA A 557 -42.49 36.08 -21.31
N THR A 558 -41.65 36.67 -20.46
CA THR A 558 -40.31 37.16 -20.83
C THR A 558 -39.36 36.00 -21.11
N PHE A 559 -39.47 34.90 -20.36
CA PHE A 559 -38.66 33.69 -20.54
C PHE A 559 -39.08 32.86 -21.76
N VAL A 560 -40.39 32.80 -22.08
CA VAL A 560 -40.93 32.05 -23.22
C VAL A 560 -40.76 32.79 -24.56
N ARG A 561 -40.37 34.06 -24.56
CA ARG A 561 -40.05 34.78 -25.80
C ARG A 561 -38.76 34.21 -26.42
N PRO A 562 -38.81 33.66 -27.64
CA PRO A 562 -37.59 33.25 -28.34
C PRO A 562 -36.72 34.48 -28.57
N THR A 563 -35.50 34.48 -28.05
CA THR A 563 -34.52 35.51 -28.37
C THR A 563 -34.20 35.40 -29.85
N LYS A 564 -34.76 36.29 -30.68
CA LYS A 564 -34.28 36.51 -32.05
C LYS A 564 -32.90 37.18 -31.99
N ALA A 565 -31.87 36.45 -31.55
CA ALA A 565 -30.49 36.73 -31.90
C ALA A 565 -30.23 36.15 -33.29
N GLY A 566 -30.96 36.66 -34.28
CA GLY A 566 -30.69 36.43 -35.69
C GLY A 566 -29.92 37.62 -36.22
N LEU A 567 -28.60 37.47 -36.32
CA LEU A 567 -27.75 38.33 -37.15
C LEU A 567 -28.43 38.53 -38.51
N LYS A 568 -28.47 39.79 -38.97
CA LYS A 568 -28.97 40.14 -40.30
C LYS A 568 -28.13 39.37 -41.34
N PRO A 569 -28.73 38.68 -42.32
CA PRO A 569 -27.94 38.02 -43.35
C PRO A 569 -27.15 39.08 -44.15
N PRO A 570 -25.89 38.79 -44.56
CA PRO A 570 -25.09 39.75 -45.31
C PRO A 570 -25.76 40.04 -46.65
N THR A 571 -25.87 41.32 -46.97
CA THR A 571 -26.26 41.77 -48.30
C THR A 571 -25.10 41.56 -49.27
N ALA A 572 -25.42 41.39 -50.56
CA ALA A 572 -24.50 41.01 -51.65
C ALA A 572 -23.38 42.03 -51.99
N HIS A 573 -22.96 42.86 -51.04
CA HIS A 573 -21.82 43.76 -51.16
C HIS A 573 -20.76 43.60 -50.06
N ASP A 574 -20.87 42.57 -49.21
CA ASP A 574 -19.77 42.07 -48.37
C ASP A 574 -19.07 40.87 -49.02
#